data_AF-A0A5D9C2X1-F1
#
_entry.id   AF-A0A5D9C2X1-F1
#
_cell.length_a   1.000
_cell.length_b   1.000
_cell.length_c   1.000
_cell.angle_alpha   90.00
_cell.angle_beta   90.00
_cell.angle_gamma   90.00
#
_symmetry.space_group_name_H-M   'P 1'
#
loop_
_entity.id
_entity.type
_entity.pdbx_description
1 polymer ?
#
loop_
_entity_poly.entity_id
_entity_poly.type
_entity_poly.pdbx_seq_one_letter_code
_entity_poly.pdbx_strand_id
1 'polypeptide(L)' 'MSATDHHDCFAKVDAMLAERNTRLTFPIVFSEDMQRKPMIVTEQIETGRGKKKAVGMFASFCPFCGASLAKAMGDAA' A
#
# COMPACT_ATOMS: atom_id res chain seq x y z
N MET A 1 11.87 4.25 -22.03
CA MET A 1 11.94 3.18 -21.01
C MET A 1 11.02 2.08 -21.47
N SER A 2 11.55 0.88 -21.73
CA SER A 2 10.87 -0.22 -22.41
C SER A 2 9.80 -0.85 -21.51
N ALA A 3 8.67 -1.25 -22.10
CA ALA A 3 7.45 -1.70 -21.42
C ALA A 3 7.50 -3.12 -20.82
N THR A 4 8.69 -3.67 -20.53
CA THR A 4 8.86 -5.05 -20.04
C THR A 4 9.90 -5.22 -18.93
N ASP A 5 10.30 -4.14 -18.25
CA ASP A 5 10.91 -4.29 -16.93
C ASP A 5 9.78 -4.44 -15.91
N HIS A 6 9.51 -5.68 -15.53
CA HIS A 6 8.58 -6.02 -14.47
C HIS A 6 9.00 -5.21 -13.22
N HIS A 7 8.26 -4.16 -12.91
CA HIS A 7 8.54 -3.28 -11.78
C HIS A 7 8.41 -4.07 -10.48
N ASP A 8 9.51 -4.67 -10.01
CA ASP A 8 9.61 -5.35 -8.71
C ASP A 8 9.65 -4.34 -7.54
N CYS A 9 9.03 -3.18 -7.75
CA CYS A 9 9.00 -2.08 -6.82
C CYS A 9 8.29 -2.49 -5.53
N PHE A 10 7.20 -3.26 -5.65
CA PHE A 10 6.47 -3.80 -4.50
C PHE A 10 7.34 -4.65 -3.58
N ALA A 11 8.00 -5.67 -4.12
CA ALA A 11 8.83 -6.55 -3.30
C ALA A 11 10.00 -5.78 -2.65
N LYS A 12 10.59 -4.83 -3.37
CA LYS A 12 11.67 -3.98 -2.84
C LYS A 12 11.22 -3.10 -1.68
N VAL A 13 10.10 -2.40 -1.82
CA VAL A 13 9.59 -1.56 -0.72
C VAL A 13 9.07 -2.41 0.42
N ASP A 14 8.41 -3.53 0.14
CA ASP A 14 7.96 -4.45 1.19
C ASP A 14 9.15 -4.99 1.99
N ALA A 15 10.25 -5.36 1.33
CA ALA A 15 11.50 -5.73 2.00
C ALA A 15 12.06 -4.60 2.88
N MET A 16 12.04 -3.35 2.42
CA MET A 16 12.48 -2.19 3.22
C MET A 16 11.57 -1.92 4.44
N LEU A 17 10.29 -2.28 4.35
CA LEU A 17 9.30 -2.08 5.40
C LEU A 17 9.27 -3.24 6.41
N ALA A 18 9.61 -4.46 5.97
CA ALA A 18 9.62 -5.66 6.79
C ALA A 18 10.51 -5.51 8.02
N GLU A 19 11.66 -4.84 7.88
CA GLU A 19 12.58 -4.53 8.99
C GLU A 19 11.94 -3.62 10.07
N ARG A 20 10.81 -2.97 9.77
CA ARG A 20 10.12 -1.99 10.62
C ARG A 20 8.70 -2.40 10.98
N ASN A 21 8.39 -3.70 10.98
CA ASN A 21 7.06 -4.23 11.31
C ASN A 21 5.94 -3.60 10.47
N THR A 22 6.27 -3.18 9.24
CA THR A 22 5.36 -2.51 8.33
C THR A 22 5.33 -3.32 7.03
N ARG A 23 4.20 -3.34 6.34
CA ARG A 23 4.06 -4.03 5.05
C ARG A 23 3.11 -3.28 4.12
N LEU A 24 3.23 -3.55 2.83
CA LEU A 24 2.24 -3.11 1.85
C LEU A 24 1.17 -4.19 1.67
N THR A 25 -0.09 -3.77 1.69
CA THR A 25 -1.24 -4.66 1.45
C THR A 25 -2.18 -4.06 0.43
N PHE A 26 -2.91 -4.93 -0.27
CA PHE A 26 -3.96 -4.54 -1.21
C PHE A 26 -5.30 -5.06 -0.69
N PRO A 27 -6.08 -4.23 0.00
CA PRO A 27 -7.37 -4.65 0.47
C PRO A 27 -8.30 -4.93 -0.72
N ILE A 28 -9.13 -5.95 -0.57
CA ILE A 28 -10.32 -6.11 -1.41
C ILE A 28 -11.35 -5.12 -0.87
N VAL A 29 -11.65 -4.07 -1.64
CA VAL A 29 -12.62 -3.04 -1.26
C VAL A 29 -13.94 -3.32 -1.98
N PHE A 30 -15.01 -3.53 -1.22
CA PHE A 30 -16.37 -3.69 -1.75
C PHE A 30 -17.13 -2.36 -1.68
N SER A 31 -16.80 -1.44 -2.59
CA SER A 31 -17.49 -0.16 -2.76
C SER A 31 -17.77 0.09 -4.24
N GLU A 32 -18.71 0.98 -4.58
CA GLU A 32 -18.93 1.39 -5.98
C GLU A 32 -17.66 1.97 -6.62
N ASP A 33 -16.82 2.61 -5.81
CA ASP A 33 -15.50 3.11 -6.18
C ASP A 33 -14.40 2.07 -5.87
N MET A 34 -14.41 0.91 -6.56
CA MET A 34 -13.47 -0.22 -6.35
C MET A 34 -12.01 0.10 -6.78
N GLN A 35 -11.44 1.19 -6.26
CA GLN A 35 -10.06 1.56 -6.56
C GLN A 35 -9.11 0.69 -5.73
N ARG A 36 -8.30 -0.14 -6.39
CA ARG A 36 -7.22 -0.92 -5.75
C ARG A 36 -6.10 0.02 -5.29
N LYS A 37 -6.28 0.64 -4.11
CA LYS A 37 -5.27 1.49 -3.47
C LYS A 37 -4.39 0.65 -2.53
N PRO A 38 -3.06 0.78 -2.60
CA PRO A 38 -2.19 0.14 -1.63
C PRO A 38 -2.44 0.74 -0.24
N MET A 39 -2.47 -0.13 0.77
CA MET A 39 -2.45 0.24 2.17
C MET A 39 -1.07 -0.03 2.76
N ILE A 40 -0.55 0.95 3.50
CA ILE A 40 0.61 0.79 4.36
C ILE A 40 0.08 0.38 5.73
N VAL A 41 0.47 -0.80 6.20
CA VAL A 41 -0.04 -1.36 7.46
C VAL A 41 1.10 -1.80 8.36
N THR A 42 0.96 -1.56 9.66
CA THR A 42 1.83 -2.18 10.67
C THR A 42 1.29 -3.54 11.06
N GLU A 43 2.13 -4.42 11.55
CA GLU A 43 1.67 -5.62 12.23
C GLU A 43 1.49 -5.35 13.72
N GLN A 44 0.83 -6.27 14.44
CA GLN A 44 0.69 -6.16 15.88
C GLN A 44 1.71 -7.10 16.52
N ILE A 45 2.74 -6.54 17.16
CA ILE A 45 3.81 -7.32 17.80
C ILE A 45 3.30 -7.99 19.08
N GLU A 46 2.62 -7.23 19.95
CA GLU A 46 2.11 -7.73 21.23
C GLU A 46 0.60 -7.97 21.19
N THR A 47 0.15 -9.17 21.58
CA THR A 47 -1.28 -9.52 21.64
C THR A 47 -1.87 -9.32 23.04
N GLY A 48 -3.20 -9.16 23.13
CA GLY A 48 -3.92 -8.95 24.40
C GLY A 48 -4.70 -7.64 24.51
N ARG A 49 -5.41 -7.46 25.64
CA ARG A 49 -6.22 -6.26 25.95
C ARG A 49 -5.29 -5.09 26.32
N GLY A 50 -5.58 -3.90 25.78
CA GLY A 50 -4.82 -2.68 26.05
C GLY A 50 -3.48 -2.55 25.31
N LYS A 51 -3.07 -3.56 24.53
CA LYS A 51 -1.87 -3.49 23.69
C LYS A 51 -2.12 -2.68 22.42
N LYS A 52 -1.07 -2.00 21.92
CA LYS A 52 -1.12 -1.24 20.67
C LYS A 52 -1.55 -2.17 19.53
N LYS A 53 -2.56 -1.74 18.77
CA LYS A 53 -3.08 -2.49 17.63
C LYS A 53 -2.32 -2.13 16.36
N ALA A 54 -2.33 -3.06 15.42
CA ALA A 54 -1.94 -2.77 14.04
C ALA A 54 -2.74 -1.58 13.51
N VAL A 55 -2.07 -0.67 12.83
CA VAL A 55 -2.69 0.48 12.17
C VAL A 55 -2.46 0.40 10.67
N GLY A 56 -3.41 0.91 9.90
CA GLY A 56 -3.35 0.89 8.44
C GLY A 56 -3.87 2.19 7.84
N MET A 57 -3.24 2.64 6.76
CA MET A 57 -3.68 3.80 6.01
C MET A 57 -3.61 3.53 4.51
N PHE A 58 -4.60 4.00 3.77
CA PHE A 58 -4.53 4.05 2.31
C PHE A 58 -3.48 5.07 1.89
N ALA A 59 -2.64 4.71 0.94
CA ALA A 59 -1.63 5.63 0.43
C ALA A 59 -2.28 6.67 -0.50
N SER A 60 -2.02 7.96 -0.25
CA SER A 60 -2.42 9.05 -1.15
C SER A 60 -1.48 9.19 -2.35
N PHE A 61 -0.25 8.71 -2.19
CA PHE A 61 0.81 8.73 -3.21
C PHE A 61 1.39 7.33 -3.34
N CYS A 62 1.84 7.02 -4.55
CA CYS A 62 2.54 5.79 -4.85
C CYS A 62 3.85 5.76 -4.02
N PRO A 63 4.06 4.75 -3.15
CA PRO A 63 5.28 4.66 -2.34
C PRO A 63 6.54 4.37 -3.18
N PHE A 64 6.40 4.08 -4.48
CA PHE A 64 7.51 3.80 -5.40
C PHE A 64 8.01 5.04 -6.13
N CYS A 65 7.10 5.80 -6.74
CA CYS A 65 7.43 6.91 -7.62
C CYS A 65 6.93 8.27 -7.11
N GLY A 66 6.22 8.30 -5.97
CA GLY A 66 5.66 9.53 -5.41
C GLY A 66 4.51 10.14 -6.22
N ALA A 67 4.08 9.50 -7.31
CA ALA A 67 2.95 9.97 -8.09
C ALA A 67 1.66 9.94 -7.27
N SER A 68 0.81 10.95 -7.43
CA SER A 68 -0.47 11.01 -6.74
C SER A 68 -1.39 9.89 -7.20
N LEU A 69 -1.89 9.10 -6.25
CA LEU A 69 -2.91 8.08 -6.52
C LEU A 69 -4.31 8.69 -6.63
N ALA A 70 -4.45 10.01 -6.39
CA ALA A 70 -5.66 10.75 -6.73
C ALA A 70 -5.77 11.03 -8.23
N LYS A 71 -4.65 11.07 -8.97
CA LYS A 71 -4.60 11.49 -10.39
C LYS A 71 -4.47 10.33 -11.38
N ALA A 72 -4.23 9.10 -10.92
CA ALA A 72 -4.18 7.91 -11.78
C ALA A 72 -5.57 7.43 -12.24
N MET A 73 -6.64 8.13 -11.85
CA MET A 73 -8.04 7.82 -12.20
C MET A 73 -8.74 9.12 -12.61
N GLY A 74 -8.41 9.59 -13.81
CA GLY A 74 -8.98 10.82 -14.38
C GLY A 74 -8.97 10.89 -15.91
N ASP A 75 -8.77 9.79 -16.63
CA ASP A 75 -8.96 9.71 -18.10
C ASP A 75 -9.74 8.43 -18.47
N ALA A 76 -10.93 8.32 -17.88
CA ALA A 76 -11.99 7.44 -18.40
C ALA A 76 -13.34 8.13 -18.23
N ALA A 77 -13.46 9.33 -18.82
CA ALA A 77 -14.69 9.94 -19.31
C ALA A 77 -14.32 11.12 -20.20
#